data_AF-A0A378AY72-F1
#
_entry.id   AF-A0A378AY72-F1
#
_cell.length_a   1.000
_cell.length_b   1.000
_cell.length_c   1.000
_cell.angle_alpha   90.00
_cell.angle_beta   90.00
_cell.angle_gamma   90.00
#
_symmetry.space_group_name_H-M   'P 1'
#
loop_
_entity.id
_entity.type
_entity.pdbx_description
1 polymer ?
#
loop_
_entity_poly.entity_id
_entity_poly.type
_entity_poly.pdbx_seq_one_letter_code
_entity_poly.pdbx_strand_id
1 'polypeptide(L)'
;MRIGIGIAQGLALGAELPMIGVSTLATMAQGAWRKTGATRVLAAIDARMGEVYWAEYQRDEQGVWHGEETEAVLKPDAVAERLAQLSGEWATVGTGWQAWPDLAKASGLTLSSGEN
;
A
#
# COMPACT_ATOMS: atom_id res chain seq x y z
N MET A 1 17.98 -25.79 -4.59
CA MET A 1 17.64 -24.37 -4.40
C MET A 1 16.22 -24.30 -3.88
N ARG A 2 16.02 -23.86 -2.63
CA ARG A 2 14.70 -23.71 -1.98
C ARG A 2 14.82 -22.49 -1.07
N ILE A 3 14.60 -21.31 -1.61
CA ILE A 3 14.48 -20.08 -0.82
C ILE A 3 13.39 -19.27 -1.51
N GLY A 4 12.30 -19.02 -0.79
CA GLY A 4 11.11 -18.35 -1.30
C GLY A 4 9.89 -19.10 -0.78
N ILE A 5 9.01 -18.40 -0.06
CA ILE A 5 7.90 -18.93 0.76
C ILE A 5 8.36 -19.30 2.18
N GLY A 6 8.63 -18.28 3.00
CA GLY A 6 8.96 -18.43 4.41
C GLY A 6 8.22 -17.48 5.36
N ILE A 7 7.26 -16.67 4.89
CA ILE A 7 6.53 -15.73 5.76
C ILE A 7 5.05 -15.66 5.40
N ALA A 8 4.39 -16.81 5.29
CA ALA A 8 2.93 -16.88 5.26
C ALA A 8 2.34 -17.57 6.51
N GLN A 9 3.17 -18.02 7.45
CA GLN A 9 2.72 -18.76 8.63
C GLN A 9 3.23 -18.08 9.90
N GLY A 10 2.44 -17.14 10.44
CA GLY A 10 2.76 -16.53 11.73
C GLY A 10 1.64 -15.78 12.45
N LEU A 11 0.84 -14.94 11.79
CA LEU A 11 0.05 -13.93 12.51
C LEU A 11 -1.43 -13.77 12.08
N ALA A 12 -2.01 -14.80 11.46
CA ALA A 12 -3.45 -14.82 11.12
C ALA A 12 -4.31 -15.47 12.23
N LEU A 13 -4.09 -15.12 13.50
CA LEU A 13 -4.88 -15.67 14.63
C LEU A 13 -5.60 -14.61 15.49
N GLY A 14 -5.37 -13.31 15.27
CA GLY A 14 -5.97 -12.25 16.10
C GLY A 14 -7.08 -11.42 15.44
N ALA A 15 -7.07 -11.31 14.12
CA ALA A 15 -8.04 -10.54 13.36
C ALA A 15 -8.18 -11.18 11.98
N GLU A 16 -9.37 -11.31 11.44
CA GLU A 16 -9.61 -11.80 10.07
C GLU A 16 -9.17 -10.78 8.99
N LEU A 17 -8.52 -9.69 9.40
CA LEU A 17 -8.23 -8.51 8.61
C LEU A 17 -6.82 -8.45 7.94
N PRO A 18 -5.71 -8.94 8.52
CA PRO A 18 -4.39 -8.69 7.95
C PRO A 18 -4.16 -9.48 6.65
N MET A 19 -4.64 -10.73 6.54
CA MET A 19 -4.53 -11.51 5.30
C MET A 19 -5.44 -10.98 4.18
N ILE A 20 -6.69 -10.65 4.50
CA ILE A 20 -7.65 -10.10 3.54
C ILE A 20 -7.15 -8.72 3.07
N GLY A 21 -6.68 -7.88 3.99
CA GLY A 21 -6.09 -6.57 3.70
C GLY A 21 -4.91 -6.66 2.75
N VAL A 22 -3.90 -7.47 3.08
CA VAL A 22 -2.68 -7.69 2.26
C VAL A 22 -3.02 -8.14 0.84
N SER A 23 -3.88 -9.16 0.70
CA SER A 23 -4.31 -9.65 -0.62
C SER A 23 -5.07 -8.59 -1.43
N THR A 24 -5.81 -7.71 -0.73
CA THR A 24 -6.58 -6.61 -1.37
C THR A 24 -5.66 -5.48 -1.81
N LEU A 25 -4.66 -5.11 -0.99
CA LEU A 25 -3.69 -4.06 -1.27
C LEU A 25 -2.88 -4.38 -2.55
N ALA A 26 -2.35 -5.60 -2.67
CA ALA A 26 -1.61 -6.05 -3.86
C ALA A 26 -2.49 -6.10 -5.11
N THR A 27 -3.75 -6.52 -4.95
CA THR A 27 -4.73 -6.54 -6.05
C THR A 27 -5.05 -5.13 -6.55
N MET A 28 -5.20 -4.16 -5.64
CA MET A 28 -5.41 -2.76 -6.01
C MET A 28 -4.19 -2.17 -6.72
N ALA A 29 -2.97 -2.51 -6.28
CA ALA A 29 -1.74 -2.09 -6.96
C ALA A 29 -1.68 -2.59 -8.41
N GLN A 30 -1.99 -3.87 -8.62
CA GLN A 30 -2.13 -4.45 -9.95
C GLN A 30 -3.22 -3.75 -10.78
N GLY A 31 -4.34 -3.38 -10.16
CA GLY A 31 -5.44 -2.63 -10.79
C GLY A 31 -5.01 -1.25 -11.27
N ALA A 32 -4.31 -0.48 -10.42
CA ALA A 32 -3.76 0.83 -10.77
C ALA A 32 -2.80 0.73 -11.95
N TRP A 33 -1.84 -0.20 -11.90
CA TRP A 33 -0.90 -0.40 -13.02
C TRP A 33 -1.62 -0.72 -14.33
N ARG A 34 -2.67 -1.55 -14.31
CA ARG A 34 -3.44 -1.86 -15.53
C ARG A 34 -4.16 -0.63 -16.11
N LYS A 35 -4.54 0.34 -15.28
CA LYS A 35 -5.25 1.55 -15.69
C LYS A 35 -4.31 2.68 -16.09
N THR A 36 -3.27 2.92 -15.30
CA THR A 36 -2.39 4.10 -15.41
C THR A 36 -0.99 3.76 -15.93
N GLY A 37 -0.58 2.49 -15.89
CA GLY A 37 0.79 2.06 -16.17
C GLY A 37 1.76 2.32 -15.02
N ALA A 38 1.30 2.81 -13.87
CA ALA A 38 2.16 3.14 -12.74
C ALA A 38 2.84 1.90 -12.16
N THR A 39 4.17 1.88 -12.16
CA THR A 39 4.97 0.80 -11.54
C THR A 39 5.15 1.00 -10.04
N ARG A 40 4.79 2.17 -9.50
CA ARG A 40 4.87 2.51 -8.09
C ARG A 40 3.48 2.83 -7.57
N VAL A 41 2.99 2.07 -6.60
CA VAL A 41 1.63 2.21 -6.08
C VAL A 41 1.64 2.17 -4.56
N LEU A 42 1.00 3.17 -3.96
CA LEU A 42 0.78 3.29 -2.52
C LEU A 42 -0.67 2.91 -2.22
N ALA A 43 -0.84 1.78 -1.57
CA ALA A 43 -2.14 1.28 -1.19
C ALA A 43 -2.43 1.68 0.26
N ALA A 44 -3.52 2.43 0.46
CA ALA A 44 -3.96 2.85 1.78
C ALA A 44 -5.45 2.55 1.97
N ILE A 45 -5.81 1.80 3.02
CA ILE A 45 -7.20 1.47 3.35
C ILE A 45 -7.49 1.90 4.78
N ASP A 46 -8.66 2.49 5.02
CA ASP A 46 -9.15 2.75 6.37
C ASP A 46 -9.39 1.41 7.11
N ALA A 47 -8.64 1.17 8.19
CA ALA A 47 -8.73 -0.05 8.97
C ALA A 47 -9.91 -0.06 9.97
N ARG A 48 -10.65 1.06 10.05
CA ARG A 48 -11.53 1.43 11.18
C ARG A 48 -10.71 1.56 12.48
N MET A 49 -11.28 2.15 13.54
CA MET A 49 -10.55 2.53 14.77
C MET A 49 -9.47 3.63 14.64
N GLY A 50 -9.42 4.36 13.52
CA GLY A 50 -8.46 5.46 13.34
C GLY A 50 -7.06 4.99 12.92
N GLU A 51 -6.97 3.79 12.34
CA GLU A 51 -5.76 3.21 11.78
C GLU A 51 -5.91 3.06 10.25
N VAL A 52 -4.79 3.00 9.55
CA VAL A 52 -4.70 2.91 8.09
C VAL A 52 -3.83 1.71 7.75
N TYR A 53 -4.39 0.77 6.98
CA TYR A 53 -3.60 -0.27 6.32
C TYR A 53 -2.80 0.40 5.22
N TRP A 54 -1.48 0.31 5.32
CA TRP A 54 -0.52 0.96 4.44
C TRP A 54 0.37 -0.09 3.77
N ALA A 55 0.62 0.06 2.47
CA ALA A 55 1.54 -0.76 1.73
C ALA A 55 2.15 0.00 0.55
N GLU A 56 3.42 -0.27 0.28
CA GLU A 56 4.21 0.40 -0.76
C GLU A 56 4.63 -0.62 -1.81
N TYR A 57 3.87 -0.72 -2.90
CA TYR A 57 4.16 -1.65 -3.97
C TYR A 57 4.98 -1.02 -5.08
N GLN A 58 6.00 -1.74 -5.51
CA GLN A 58 6.89 -1.41 -6.60
C GLN A 58 6.97 -2.60 -7.54
N ARG A 59 6.64 -2.36 -8.80
CA ARG A 59 6.68 -3.37 -9.86
C ARG A 59 8.06 -3.38 -10.49
N ASP A 60 8.66 -4.54 -10.52
CA ASP A 60 9.93 -4.78 -11.21
C ASP A 60 9.72 -4.94 -12.72
N GLU A 61 10.81 -4.89 -13.51
CA GLU A 61 10.80 -5.09 -14.96
C GLU A 61 10.24 -6.48 -15.36
N GLN A 62 10.36 -7.47 -14.47
CA GLN A 62 9.76 -8.80 -14.66
C GLN A 62 8.24 -8.83 -14.45
N GLY A 63 7.64 -7.72 -14.02
CA GLY A 63 6.21 -7.61 -13.73
C GLY A 63 5.80 -8.18 -12.38
N VAL A 64 6.76 -8.41 -11.48
CA VAL A 64 6.54 -8.86 -10.10
C VAL A 64 6.38 -7.64 -9.20
N TRP A 65 5.43 -7.68 -8.28
CA TRP A 65 5.25 -6.65 -7.26
C TRP A 65 6.13 -6.96 -6.04
N HIS A 66 6.88 -5.96 -5.61
CA HIS A 66 7.67 -5.92 -4.39
C HIS A 66 7.03 -4.92 -3.45
N GLY A 67 7.07 -5.17 -2.14
CA GLY A 67 6.37 -4.31 -1.17
C GLY A 67 5.54 -5.07 -0.15
N GLU A 68 5.42 -6.39 -0.25
CA GLU A 68 4.73 -7.18 0.77
C GLU A 68 5.37 -7.03 2.17
N GLU A 69 6.66 -6.71 2.21
CA GLU A 69 7.39 -6.42 3.46
C GLU A 69 7.09 -5.04 4.06
N THR A 70 6.55 -4.10 3.27
CA THR A 70 6.21 -2.74 3.73
C THR A 70 4.79 -2.65 4.25
N GLU A 71 4.02 -3.74 4.14
CA GLU A 71 2.64 -3.84 4.58
C GLU A 71 2.54 -3.71 6.10
N ALA A 72 1.88 -2.65 6.56
CA ALA A 72 1.74 -2.35 7.97
C ALA A 72 0.42 -1.64 8.27
N VAL A 73 -0.08 -1.85 9.49
CA VAL A 73 -1.15 -1.02 10.04
C VAL A 73 -0.50 0.16 10.74
N LEU A 74 -0.71 1.36 10.20
CA LEU A 74 -0.11 2.59 10.69
C LEU A 74 -1.19 3.59 11.06
N LYS A 75 -0.88 4.44 12.03
CA LYS A 75 -1.70 5.63 12.29
C LYS A 75 -1.52 6.63 11.14
N PRO A 76 -2.51 7.48 10.85
CA PRO A 76 -2.40 8.51 9.82
C PRO A 76 -1.13 9.38 10.00
N ASP A 77 -0.79 9.74 11.24
CA ASP A 77 0.43 10.51 11.53
C ASP A 77 1.72 9.79 11.04
N ALA A 78 1.84 8.49 11.33
CA ALA A 78 2.97 7.68 10.87
C ALA A 78 2.96 7.47 9.35
N VAL A 79 1.78 7.39 8.72
CA VAL A 79 1.66 7.36 7.25
C VAL A 79 2.20 8.66 6.65
N ALA A 80 1.91 9.82 7.25
CA ALA A 80 2.45 11.10 6.79
C ALA A 80 3.98 11.13 6.88
N GLU A 81 4.56 10.60 7.95
CA GLU A 81 6.02 10.46 8.07
C GLU A 81 6.61 9.54 7.00
N ARG A 82 5.98 8.40 6.71
CA ARG A 82 6.39 7.49 5.63
C ARG A 82 6.34 8.17 4.27
N LEU A 83 5.26 8.89 3.98
CA LEU A 83 5.10 9.66 2.76
C LEU A 83 6.16 10.74 2.61
N ALA A 84 6.58 11.38 3.70
CA ALA A 84 7.66 12.35 3.69
C ALA A 84 9.04 11.73 3.42
N GLN A 85 9.24 10.45 3.77
CA GLN A 85 10.46 9.69 3.44
C GLN A 85 10.49 9.21 1.99
N LEU A 86 9.32 9.09 1.37
CA LEU A 86 9.19 8.69 -0.02
C LEU A 86 9.48 9.86 -0.95
N SER A 87 9.84 9.54 -2.20
CA SER A 87 10.07 10.55 -3.24
C SER A 87 9.65 10.04 -4.61
N GLY A 88 9.27 10.97 -5.49
CA GLY A 88 8.90 10.71 -6.88
C GLY A 88 7.39 10.61 -7.12
N GLU A 89 7.03 9.93 -8.20
CA GLU A 89 5.65 9.73 -8.61
C GLU A 89 5.13 8.37 -8.15
N TRP A 90 3.98 8.39 -7.50
CA TRP A 90 3.32 7.22 -6.94
C TRP A 90 1.84 7.25 -7.28
N ALA A 91 1.31 6.13 -7.72
CA ALA A 91 -0.14 5.99 -7.83
C ALA A 91 -0.75 5.68 -6.46
N THR A 92 -1.86 6.30 -6.12
CA THR A 92 -2.57 6.05 -4.85
C THR A 92 -3.83 5.23 -5.09
N VAL A 93 -4.05 4.23 -4.24
CA VAL A 93 -5.24 3.37 -4.29
C VAL A 93 -5.79 3.09 -2.91
N GLY A 94 -7.10 2.82 -2.85
CA GLY A 94 -7.81 2.49 -1.63
C GLY A 94 -8.45 3.71 -0.95
N THR A 95 -9.35 3.42 -0.01
CA THR A 95 -10.20 4.41 0.67
C THR A 95 -9.47 5.23 1.73
N GLY A 96 -8.27 4.83 2.17
CA GLY A 96 -7.50 5.53 3.18
C GLY A 96 -7.13 6.95 2.75
N TRP A 97 -6.87 7.14 1.46
CA TRP A 97 -6.59 8.46 0.86
C TRP A 97 -7.80 9.39 0.85
N GLN A 98 -9.01 8.84 0.73
CA GLN A 98 -10.26 9.60 0.79
C GLN A 98 -10.66 9.91 2.23
N ALA A 99 -10.43 8.98 3.15
CA ALA A 99 -10.68 9.17 4.58
C ALA A 99 -9.72 10.19 5.20
N TRP A 100 -8.47 10.23 4.73
CA TRP A 100 -7.40 11.08 5.26
C TRP A 100 -6.71 11.91 4.15
N PRO A 101 -7.40 12.90 3.56
CA PRO A 101 -6.87 13.71 2.46
C PRO A 101 -5.66 14.58 2.86
N ASP A 102 -5.50 14.86 4.16
CA ASP A 102 -4.36 15.59 4.70
C ASP A 102 -3.03 14.82 4.53
N LEU A 103 -3.06 13.48 4.46
CA LEU A 103 -1.86 12.66 4.22
C LEU A 103 -1.26 12.96 2.84
N ALA A 104 -2.11 13.06 1.83
CA ALA A 104 -1.69 13.40 0.47
C ALA A 104 -1.10 14.81 0.39
N LYS A 105 -1.68 15.77 1.13
CA LYS A 105 -1.19 17.16 1.17
C LYS A 105 0.15 17.32 1.88
N ALA A 106 0.38 16.52 2.92
CA ALA A 106 1.64 16.55 3.67
C ALA A 106 2.79 15.93 2.87
N SER A 107 2.48 15.06 1.92
CA SER A 107 3.47 14.44 1.05
C SER A 107 3.97 15.43 -0.02
N GLY A 108 5.28 15.62 -0.12
CA GLY A 108 5.90 16.34 -1.24
C GLY A 108 5.93 15.53 -2.54
N LEU A 109 5.04 14.54 -2.67
CA LEU A 109 5.03 13.52 -3.73
C LEU A 109 4.10 13.90 -4.86
N THR A 110 4.38 13.38 -6.05
CA THR A 110 3.41 13.40 -7.15
C THR A 110 2.48 12.20 -6.99
N LEU A 111 1.32 12.43 -6.40
CA LEU A 111 0.31 11.40 -6.19
C LEU A 111 -0.71 11.40 -7.34
N SER A 112 -0.81 10.26 -8.02
CA SER A 112 -1.75 10.06 -9.14
C SER A 112 -2.82 9.04 -8.74
N SER A 113 -4.11 9.34 -8.90
CA SER A 113 -5.16 8.37 -8.57
C SER A 113 -5.06 7.13 -9.46
N GLY A 114 -4.86 5.95 -8.87
CA GLY A 114 -4.89 4.67 -9.56
C GLY A 114 -6.31 4.16 -9.86
N GLU A 115 -7.29 4.71 -9.15
CA GLU A 115 -8.73 4.52 -9.38
C GLU A 115 -9.28 5.72 -10.14
N ASN A 116 -9.37 5.61 -11.47
CA ASN A 116 -10.30 6.41 -12.27
C ASN A 116 -11.69 5.77 -12.18
#